data_AF-A0A6V7FFD2-F1
#
_entry.id   AF-A0A6V7FFD2-F1
#
_cell.length_a   1.000
_cell.length_b   1.000
_cell.length_c   1.000
_cell.angle_alpha   90.00
_cell.angle_beta   90.00
_cell.angle_gamma   90.00
#
_symmetry.space_group_name_H-M   'P 1'
#
loop_
_entity.id
_entity.type
_entity.pdbx_description
1 polymer ?
#
loop_
_entity_poly.entity_id
_entity_poly.type
_entity_poly.pdbx_seq_one_letter_code
_entity_poly.pdbx_strand_id
1 'polypeptide(L)'
;MQSMTIEQLRAANVAGGVAGVTLKGSGGAFLVQIATRSGAQAVLAKARSVEPRRFGNPASAFNVLLDIGITSGTFDAAEWNPDSKDESAGNRGRAEHMRKAHQAAAYTDWLAKETQAAIDDNRPRVSQADVRERLNRKMATLGQPSVQASPKKRT
;
A
#
# COMPACT_ATOMS: atom_id res chain seq x y z
N MET A 1 -4.63 -31.37 -11.52
CA MET A 1 -5.31 -30.07 -11.74
C MET A 1 -4.26 -29.12 -12.31
N GLN A 2 -4.49 -28.55 -13.49
CA GLN A 2 -3.50 -27.69 -14.15
C GLN A 2 -3.48 -26.30 -13.49
N SER A 3 -2.37 -25.56 -13.60
CA SER A 3 -2.31 -24.16 -13.21
C SER A 3 -2.14 -23.28 -14.44
N MET A 4 -2.74 -22.09 -14.42
CA MET A 4 -2.60 -21.10 -15.48
C MET A 4 -2.34 -19.72 -14.89
N THR A 5 -1.38 -18.98 -15.43
CA THR A 5 -1.17 -17.57 -15.07
C THR A 5 -2.25 -16.68 -15.69
N ILE A 6 -2.31 -15.41 -15.29
CA ILE A 6 -3.22 -14.42 -15.89
C ILE A 6 -3.01 -14.33 -17.41
N GLU A 7 -1.76 -14.28 -17.87
CA GLU A 7 -1.46 -14.19 -19.31
C GLU A 7 -1.88 -15.46 -20.07
N GLN A 8 -1.69 -16.64 -19.47
CA GLN A 8 -2.15 -17.89 -20.07
C GLN A 8 -3.67 -17.96 -20.14
N LEU A 9 -4.37 -17.52 -19.08
CA LEU A 9 -5.84 -17.45 -19.07
C LEU A 9 -6.34 -16.44 -20.10
N ARG A 10 -5.69 -15.27 -20.24
CA ARG A 10 -5.98 -14.28 -21.28
C ARG A 10 -5.83 -14.86 -22.67
N ALA A 11 -4.70 -15.49 -22.96
CA ALA A 11 -4.47 -16.13 -24.26
C ALA A 11 -5.53 -17.21 -24.55
N ALA A 12 -5.86 -18.04 -23.56
CA ALA A 12 -6.90 -19.06 -23.71
C ALA A 12 -8.30 -18.47 -23.91
N ASN A 13 -8.63 -17.35 -23.23
CA ASN A 13 -9.91 -16.66 -23.39
C ASN A 13 -10.03 -16.08 -24.81
N VAL A 14 -8.99 -15.39 -25.29
CA VAL A 14 -8.94 -14.84 -26.66
C VAL A 14 -9.02 -15.93 -27.71
N ALA A 15 -8.38 -17.09 -27.48
CA ALA A 15 -8.47 -18.25 -28.37
C ALA A 15 -9.81 -19.02 -28.27
N GLY A 16 -10.74 -18.59 -27.40
CA GLY A 16 -12.02 -19.28 -27.17
C GLY A 16 -11.90 -20.62 -26.43
N GLY A 17 -10.74 -20.93 -25.86
CA GLY A 17 -10.46 -22.19 -25.16
C GLY A 17 -11.07 -22.29 -23.75
N VAL A 18 -11.59 -21.19 -23.21
CA VAL A 18 -12.27 -21.17 -21.91
C VAL A 18 -13.75 -21.53 -22.09
N ALA A 19 -14.20 -22.56 -21.40
CA ALA A 19 -15.61 -22.96 -21.36
C ALA A 19 -16.38 -22.23 -20.26
N GLY A 20 -15.70 -21.92 -19.14
CA GLY A 20 -16.28 -21.17 -18.03
C GLY A 20 -15.29 -20.96 -16.90
N VAL A 21 -15.64 -20.09 -15.97
CA VAL A 21 -14.89 -19.86 -14.73
C VAL A 21 -15.82 -19.98 -13.53
N THR A 22 -15.30 -20.55 -12.45
CA THR A 22 -15.96 -20.62 -11.16
C THR A 22 -15.08 -19.92 -10.13
N LEU A 23 -15.60 -18.89 -9.48
CA LEU A 23 -14.96 -18.31 -8.30
C LEU A 23 -15.39 -19.14 -7.09
N LYS A 24 -14.49 -20.00 -6.60
CA LYS A 24 -14.74 -20.94 -5.51
C LYS A 24 -14.14 -20.44 -4.20
N GLY A 25 -14.94 -20.40 -3.14
CA GLY A 25 -14.48 -20.21 -1.77
C GLY A 25 -13.58 -21.34 -1.32
N SER A 26 -12.49 -21.04 -0.62
CA SER A 26 -11.59 -22.03 -0.06
C SER A 26 -10.95 -21.47 1.21
N GLY A 27 -11.49 -21.88 2.37
CA GLY A 27 -11.15 -21.28 3.65
C GLY A 27 -11.45 -19.78 3.63
N GLY A 28 -10.52 -18.93 4.07
CA GLY A 28 -10.72 -17.48 4.12
C GLY A 28 -10.34 -16.73 2.85
N ALA A 29 -10.21 -17.43 1.72
CA ALA A 29 -9.91 -16.84 0.42
C ALA A 29 -10.80 -17.42 -0.69
N PHE A 30 -10.72 -16.80 -1.86
CA PHE A 30 -11.34 -17.27 -3.09
C PHE A 30 -10.27 -17.68 -4.09
N LEU A 31 -10.56 -18.73 -4.85
CA LEU A 31 -9.75 -19.25 -5.94
C LEU A 31 -10.58 -19.23 -7.22
N VAL A 32 -9.93 -18.97 -8.36
CA VAL A 32 -10.59 -19.06 -9.66
C VAL A 32 -10.27 -20.42 -10.28
N GLN A 33 -11.31 -21.24 -10.44
CA GLN A 33 -11.28 -22.46 -11.23
C GLN A 33 -11.70 -22.15 -12.67
N ILE A 34 -11.05 -22.82 -13.62
CA ILE A 34 -11.17 -22.57 -15.05
C ILE A 34 -11.51 -23.90 -15.70
N ALA A 35 -12.69 -23.98 -16.31
CA ALA A 35 -13.07 -25.08 -17.18
C ALA A 35 -12.60 -24.74 -18.61
N THR A 36 -11.77 -25.59 -19.20
CA THR A 36 -11.36 -25.44 -20.60
C THR A 36 -12.26 -26.27 -21.53
N ARG A 37 -12.38 -25.86 -22.79
CA ARG A 37 -13.13 -26.61 -23.81
C ARG A 37 -12.48 -27.95 -24.17
N SER A 38 -11.21 -28.16 -23.83
CA SER A 38 -10.54 -29.46 -23.95
C SER A 38 -10.94 -30.46 -22.87
N GLY A 39 -11.79 -30.07 -21.90
CA GLY A 39 -12.18 -30.89 -20.76
C GLY A 39 -11.20 -30.85 -19.58
N ALA A 40 -10.10 -30.11 -19.70
CA ALA A 40 -9.16 -29.91 -18.60
C ALA A 40 -9.70 -28.88 -17.59
N GLN A 41 -9.37 -29.09 -16.32
CA GLN A 41 -9.64 -28.14 -15.24
C GLN A 41 -8.33 -27.50 -14.79
N ALA A 42 -8.33 -26.17 -14.76
CA ALA A 42 -7.20 -25.37 -14.32
C ALA A 42 -7.56 -24.45 -13.15
N VAL A 43 -6.55 -23.99 -12.42
CA VAL A 43 -6.68 -22.97 -11.38
C VAL A 43 -5.81 -21.77 -11.75
N LEU A 44 -6.34 -20.57 -11.54
CA LEU A 44 -5.57 -19.35 -11.71
C LEU A 44 -4.43 -19.31 -10.69
N ALA A 45 -3.20 -19.14 -11.17
CA ALA A 45 -1.99 -19.13 -10.39
C ALA A 45 -1.29 -17.77 -10.38
N LYS A 46 -0.30 -17.62 -9.50
CA LYS A 46 0.55 -16.42 -9.44
C LYS A 46 1.43 -16.35 -10.71
N ALA A 47 1.86 -15.15 -11.10
CA ALA A 47 2.54 -14.92 -12.38
C ALA A 47 3.85 -15.71 -12.58
N ARG A 48 4.52 -16.13 -11.50
CA ARG A 48 5.79 -16.88 -11.54
C ARG A 48 5.79 -18.11 -10.62
N SER A 49 4.62 -18.67 -10.32
CA SER A 49 4.50 -19.84 -9.46
C SER A 49 3.28 -20.67 -9.87
N VAL A 50 3.34 -21.97 -9.59
CA VAL A 50 2.21 -22.90 -9.71
C VAL A 50 1.21 -22.74 -8.57
N GLU A 51 1.54 -21.96 -7.55
CA GLU A 51 0.67 -21.68 -6.42
C GLU A 51 -0.62 -20.99 -6.87
N PRO A 52 -1.79 -21.49 -6.43
CA PRO A 52 -3.08 -20.85 -6.66
C PRO A 52 -3.08 -19.40 -6.19
N ARG A 53 -3.61 -18.52 -7.04
CA ARG A 53 -3.81 -17.10 -6.72
C ARG A 53 -5.01 -16.97 -5.79
N ARG A 54 -4.72 -16.76 -4.51
CA ARG A 54 -5.71 -16.51 -3.47
C ARG A 54 -6.17 -15.05 -3.48
N PHE A 55 -7.48 -14.85 -3.47
CA PHE A 55 -8.11 -13.53 -3.34
C PHE A 55 -8.79 -13.43 -1.99
N GLY A 56 -8.40 -12.47 -1.15
CA GLY A 56 -9.06 -12.23 0.14
C GLY A 56 -10.40 -11.49 0.04
N ASN A 57 -10.74 -10.97 -1.15
CA ASN A 57 -11.98 -10.27 -1.48
C ASN A 57 -12.44 -10.73 -2.87
N PRO A 58 -13.70 -11.17 -3.05
CA PRO A 58 -14.21 -11.62 -4.35
C PRO A 58 -14.21 -10.51 -5.41
N ALA A 59 -14.42 -9.24 -5.02
CA ALA A 59 -14.38 -8.11 -5.95
C ALA A 59 -13.02 -7.96 -6.64
N SER A 60 -11.92 -8.26 -5.92
CA SER A 60 -10.58 -8.27 -6.52
C SER A 60 -10.42 -9.37 -7.57
N ALA A 61 -11.07 -10.51 -7.40
CA ALA A 61 -11.08 -11.57 -8.41
C ALA A 61 -11.89 -11.16 -9.63
N PHE A 62 -13.05 -10.50 -9.44
CA PHE A 62 -13.86 -9.99 -10.54
C PHE A 62 -13.12 -8.96 -11.38
N ASN A 63 -12.39 -8.02 -10.78
CA ASN A 63 -11.58 -7.06 -11.54
C ASN A 63 -10.55 -7.75 -12.43
N VAL A 64 -9.86 -8.78 -11.91
CA VAL A 64 -8.91 -9.57 -12.71
C VAL A 64 -9.61 -10.29 -13.86
N LEU A 65 -10.80 -10.86 -13.64
CA LEU A 65 -11.55 -11.54 -14.68
C LEU A 65 -12.07 -10.57 -15.76
N LEU A 66 -12.54 -9.38 -15.35
CA LEU A 66 -12.94 -8.31 -16.26
C LEU A 66 -11.76 -7.83 -17.11
N ASP A 67 -10.59 -7.60 -16.51
CA ASP A 67 -9.37 -7.21 -17.22
C ASP A 67 -8.92 -8.26 -18.25
N ILE A 68 -9.25 -9.53 -18.03
CA ILE A 68 -8.99 -10.65 -18.95
C ILE A 68 -10.04 -10.72 -20.08
N GLY A 69 -11.21 -10.09 -19.90
CA GLY A 69 -12.34 -10.15 -20.82
C GLY A 69 -13.34 -11.27 -20.51
N ILE A 70 -13.36 -11.77 -19.27
CA ILE A 70 -14.33 -12.76 -18.78
C ILE A 70 -15.42 -12.03 -18.01
N THR A 71 -16.60 -11.90 -18.61
CA THR A 71 -17.73 -11.12 -18.07
C THR A 71 -18.79 -11.96 -17.38
N SER A 72 -18.75 -13.28 -17.55
CA SER A 72 -19.72 -14.22 -16.96
C SER A 72 -19.01 -15.44 -16.39
N GLY A 73 -19.55 -15.96 -15.28
CA GLY A 73 -19.07 -17.17 -14.62
C GLY A 73 -19.99 -17.56 -13.48
N THR A 74 -19.59 -18.56 -12.70
CA THR A 74 -20.31 -19.02 -11.52
C THR A 74 -19.58 -18.66 -10.25
N PHE A 75 -20.32 -18.60 -9.15
CA PHE A 75 -19.78 -18.37 -7.81
C PHE A 75 -20.20 -19.52 -6.91
N ASP A 76 -19.23 -20.11 -6.23
CA ASP A 76 -19.44 -21.18 -5.26
C ASP A 76 -18.85 -20.75 -3.92
N ALA A 77 -19.71 -20.49 -2.94
CA ALA A 77 -19.32 -20.05 -1.60
C ALA A 77 -19.36 -21.18 -0.57
N ALA A 78 -19.62 -22.44 -0.96
CA ALA A 78 -19.88 -23.53 -0.03
C ALA A 78 -18.72 -23.80 0.95
N GLU A 79 -17.47 -23.55 0.50
CA GLU A 79 -16.25 -23.75 1.29
C GLU A 79 -15.62 -22.42 1.77
N TRP A 80 -16.34 -21.30 1.69
CA TRP A 80 -15.84 -20.01 2.19
C TRP A 80 -16.12 -19.86 3.69
N ASN A 81 -15.06 -19.60 4.46
CA ASN A 81 -15.15 -19.30 5.88
C ASN A 81 -14.35 -18.01 6.19
N PRO A 82 -15.01 -16.88 6.51
CA PRO A 82 -14.35 -15.61 6.78
C PRO A 82 -13.42 -15.65 8.00
N ASP A 83 -13.68 -16.52 8.97
CA ASP A 83 -12.88 -16.65 10.19
C ASP A 83 -11.57 -17.42 9.95
N SER A 84 -11.50 -18.17 8.85
CA SER A 84 -10.29 -18.91 8.43
C SER A 84 -9.36 -18.11 7.53
N LYS A 85 -9.48 -16.77 7.55
CA LYS A 85 -8.65 -15.87 6.76
C LYS A 85 -7.21 -15.94 7.27
N ASP A 86 -6.35 -16.54 6.46
CA ASP A 86 -4.89 -16.51 6.66
C ASP A 86 -4.47 -15.06 6.91
N GLU A 87 -3.94 -14.75 8.10
CA GLU A 87 -3.24 -13.50 8.42
C GLU A 87 -1.86 -13.42 7.73
N SER A 88 -1.80 -13.90 6.49
CA SER A 88 -0.61 -13.94 5.67
C SER A 88 0.02 -12.54 5.60
N ALA A 89 1.33 -12.52 5.85
CA ALA A 89 2.16 -11.36 6.20
C ALA A 89 2.11 -10.18 5.20
N GLY A 90 1.58 -10.36 3.99
CA GLY A 90 1.53 -9.32 2.96
C GLY A 90 0.64 -8.11 3.29
N ASN A 91 -0.33 -8.28 4.21
CA ASN A 91 -1.23 -7.19 4.63
C ASN A 91 -0.89 -6.61 6.02
N ARG A 92 -0.06 -7.29 6.83
CA ARG A 92 0.39 -6.75 8.11
C ARG A 92 1.45 -5.68 7.86
N GLY A 93 1.10 -4.42 8.15
CA GLY A 93 2.03 -3.29 8.13
C GLY A 93 2.16 -2.55 6.81
N ARG A 94 1.61 -3.02 5.68
CA ARG A 94 1.73 -2.28 4.40
C ARG A 94 1.00 -0.93 4.45
N ALA A 95 -0.18 -0.88 5.07
CA ALA A 95 -0.90 0.37 5.30
C ALA A 95 -0.12 1.33 6.22
N GLU A 96 0.47 0.81 7.29
CA GLU A 96 1.33 1.60 8.19
C GLU A 96 2.61 2.09 7.51
N HIS A 97 3.25 1.25 6.68
CA HIS A 97 4.41 1.64 5.88
C HIS A 97 4.05 2.71 4.84
N MET A 98 2.91 2.58 4.16
CA MET A 98 2.43 3.60 3.23
C MET A 98 2.10 4.91 3.96
N ARG A 99 1.44 4.84 5.11
CA ARG A 99 1.12 6.02 5.94
C ARG A 99 2.39 6.72 6.40
N LYS A 100 3.37 5.96 6.90
CA LYS A 100 4.70 6.48 7.28
C LYS A 100 5.43 7.10 6.09
N ALA A 101 5.40 6.46 4.92
CA ALA A 101 6.02 6.98 3.71
C ALA A 101 5.38 8.30 3.25
N HIS A 102 4.04 8.39 3.27
CA HIS A 102 3.33 9.64 2.96
C HIS A 102 3.61 10.75 3.97
N GLN A 103 3.67 10.43 5.27
CA GLN A 103 4.04 11.40 6.30
C GLN A 103 5.48 11.91 6.13
N ALA A 104 6.42 11.01 5.82
CA ALA A 104 7.81 11.38 5.57
C ALA A 104 7.96 12.24 4.31
N ALA A 105 7.23 11.94 3.24
CA ALA A 105 7.20 12.76 2.03
C ALA A 105 6.64 14.17 2.32
N ALA A 106 5.49 14.27 3.00
CA ALA A 106 4.90 15.55 3.37
C ALA A 106 5.83 16.39 4.27
N TYR A 107 6.52 15.76 5.22
CA TYR A 107 7.51 16.44 6.06
C TYR A 107 8.72 16.92 5.25
N THR A 108 9.20 16.11 4.31
CA THR A 108 10.33 16.45 3.45
C THR A 108 9.98 17.63 2.54
N ASP A 109 8.80 17.61 1.93
CA ASP A 109 8.31 18.70 1.07
C ASP A 109 8.15 20.01 1.86
N TRP A 110 7.60 19.93 3.08
CA TRP A 110 7.50 21.09 3.96
C TRP A 110 8.88 21.63 4.37
N LEU A 111 9.79 20.76 4.79
CA LEU A 111 11.14 21.15 5.21
C LEU A 111 11.94 21.77 4.05
N ALA A 112 11.83 21.21 2.85
CA ALA A 112 12.48 21.74 1.67
C ALA A 112 11.97 23.16 1.34
N LYS A 113 10.65 23.37 1.41
CA LYS A 113 10.03 24.70 1.21
C LYS A 113 10.48 25.71 2.26
N GLU A 114 10.45 25.34 3.54
CA GLU A 114 10.88 26.22 4.63
C GLU A 114 12.37 26.58 4.53
N THR A 115 13.20 25.59 4.19
CA THR A 115 14.64 25.77 3.99
C THR A 115 14.91 26.71 2.82
N GLN A 116 14.22 26.54 1.70
CA GLN A 116 14.38 27.42 0.54
C GLN A 116 13.91 28.85 0.85
N ALA A 117 12.78 29.01 1.54
CA ALA A 117 12.30 30.32 1.97
C ALA A 117 13.30 31.04 2.90
N ALA A 118 13.98 30.30 3.78
CA ALA A 118 15.02 30.85 4.64
C ALA A 118 16.31 31.21 3.87
N ILE A 119 16.65 30.47 2.80
CA ILE A 119 17.76 30.79 1.90
C ILE A 119 17.45 32.06 1.08
N ASP A 120 16.21 32.18 0.61
CA ASP A 120 15.75 33.30 -0.23
C ASP A 120 15.44 34.57 0.59
N ASP A 121 15.48 34.50 1.93
CA ASP A 121 15.27 35.68 2.79
C ASP A 121 16.45 36.65 2.67
N ASN A 122 16.20 37.79 2.04
CA ASN A 122 17.19 38.85 1.80
C ASN A 122 17.44 39.74 3.04
N ARG A 123 16.85 39.43 4.20
CA ARG A 123 17.12 40.16 5.44
C ARG A 123 18.55 39.90 5.95
N PRO A 124 19.18 40.89 6.59
CA PRO A 124 20.49 40.70 7.17
C PRO A 124 20.43 39.65 8.28
N ARG A 125 21.46 38.81 8.35
CA ARG A 125 21.62 37.83 9.42
C ARG A 125 21.73 38.56 10.77
N VAL A 126 20.98 38.08 11.76
CA VAL A 126 20.99 38.61 13.13
C VAL A 126 21.96 37.81 14.00
N SER A 127 22.60 38.48 14.97
CA SER A 127 23.50 37.79 15.89
C SER A 127 22.71 36.90 16.85
N GLN A 128 23.35 35.83 17.33
CA GLN A 128 22.73 34.96 18.33
C GLN A 128 22.38 35.72 19.63
N ALA A 129 23.15 36.75 19.99
CA ALA A 129 22.91 37.56 21.17
C ALA A 129 21.61 38.37 21.03
N ASP A 130 21.42 39.03 19.89
CA ASP A 130 20.22 39.84 19.62
C ASP A 130 18.95 38.99 19.55
N VAL A 131 19.04 37.79 18.95
CA VAL A 131 17.91 36.83 18.92
C VAL A 131 17.51 36.42 20.34
N ARG A 132 18.48 36.15 21.21
CA ARG A 132 18.22 35.79 22.61
C ARG A 132 17.61 36.94 23.39
N GLU A 133 18.12 38.16 23.22
CA GLU A 133 17.55 39.32 23.89
C GLU A 133 16.09 39.54 23.46
N ARG A 134 15.80 39.47 22.16
CA ARG A 134 14.45 39.58 21.61
C ARG A 134 13.53 38.47 22.15
N LEU A 135 14.04 37.24 22.24
CA LEU A 135 13.31 36.11 22.80
C LEU A 135 13.01 36.32 24.28
N ASN A 136 14.00 36.72 25.08
CA ASN A 136 13.83 36.99 26.51
C ASN A 136 12.82 38.09 26.79
N ARG A 137 12.82 39.16 25.97
CA ARG A 137 11.80 40.22 26.03
C ARG A 137 10.41 39.65 25.79
N LYS A 138 10.25 38.76 24.80
CA LYS A 138 8.98 38.08 24.51
C LYS A 138 8.54 37.13 25.64
N MET A 139 9.47 36.38 26.21
CA MET A 139 9.20 35.49 27.34
C MET A 139 8.74 36.28 28.57
N ALA A 140 9.36 37.43 28.85
CA ALA A 140 8.93 38.32 29.93
C ALA A 140 7.50 38.85 29.72
N THR A 141 7.11 39.20 28.49
CA THR A 141 5.70 39.58 28.20
C THR A 141 4.71 38.43 28.39
N LEU A 142 5.17 37.19 28.25
CA LEU A 142 4.38 35.98 28.44
C LEU A 142 4.42 35.46 29.90
N GLY A 143 5.13 36.14 30.80
CA GLY A 143 5.35 35.69 32.19
C GLY A 143 6.18 34.41 32.31
N GLN A 144 6.93 34.06 31.27
CA GLN A 144 7.76 32.85 31.22
C GLN A 144 9.23 33.15 31.54
N PRO A 145 9.98 32.19 32.12
CA PRO A 145 11.38 32.39 32.47
C PRO A 145 12.25 32.66 31.23
N SER A 146 13.30 33.46 31.42
CA SER A 146 14.28 33.78 30.38
C SER A 146 15.05 32.54 29.92
N VAL A 147 15.36 32.45 28.64
CA VAL A 147 16.18 31.38 28.07
C VAL A 147 17.65 31.67 28.38
N GLN A 148 18.18 31.00 29.41
CA GLN A 148 19.59 31.14 29.80
C GLN A 148 20.52 30.40 28.83
N ALA A 149 21.74 30.91 28.64
CA ALA A 149 22.77 30.21 27.90
C ALA A 149 23.24 28.99 28.71
N SER A 150 23.16 27.79 28.15
CA SER A 150 23.84 26.63 28.73
C SER A 150 25.34 26.94 28.83
N PRO A 151 25.99 26.72 29.99
CA PRO A 151 27.42 26.96 30.10
C PRO A 151 28.14 26.06 29.09
N LYS A 152 28.99 26.66 28.25
CA LYS A 152 29.92 25.91 27.39
C LYS A 152 30.74 25.02 28.32
N LYS A 153 30.46 23.70 28.35
CA LYS A 153 31.42 22.73 28.89
C LYS A 153 32.66 22.81 27.98
N ARG A 154 33.67 23.56 28.42
CA ARG A 154 35.02 23.49 27.87
C ARG A 154 35.59 22.15 28.33
N THR A 155 35.74 21.21 27.39
CA THR A 155 36.70 20.10 27.49
C THR A 155 37.92 20.47 26.68
#